data_AF-A0A954LQS4-F1
#
_entry.id   AF-A0A954LQS4-F1
#
_cell.length_a   1.000
_cell.length_b   1.000
_cell.length_c   1.000
_cell.angle_alpha   90.00
_cell.angle_beta   90.00
_cell.angle_gamma   90.00
#
_symmetry.space_group_name_H-M   'P 1'
#
loop_
_entity.id
_entity.type
_entity.pdbx_description
1 polymer ?
#
loop_
_entity_poly.entity_id
_entity_poly.type
_entity_poly.pdbx_seq_one_letter_code
_entity_poly.pdbx_strand_id
1 'polypeptide(L)'
;DYSQHAIPLNELDHVSESQRRNYEAWVHGRTSKNVATDEPEEDVERDYVTNAFTALHFLDFDAQRDREVSERFGEDVLARLQRDRSHLIRRIFGTFPMHNRPKEQRVVNLYSLYGSWLSGGRALFLPWFLFLLSLQLLGSLLAWIARSVQQIRKPETRRDSGDAAKAHFLTAVRKIERIRGPIVYASTRLRMRVDPEFLGVPLPGHTQTFLGEANLDHDLLFLHPVPEFLDEVHAQRQRAQADMQRLEDLIEDGLLERAARLRNLPADAFSTPEHLRAAAVAYLADYRGVRSALSAPAILREVVRLAETEPLMPGKLFPRWFLKRKFKRYWAKHGFGNRHTRKTAWRAILNNFWSSADALTVWCEQDEFNPECGERLLGEMLLHPGRISEQLVTVRGIETLAMMDILCYREHVYHLGRYEEMGDDAGELLSW
;
A
#
# COMPACT_ATOMS: atom_id res chain seq x y z
N ASP A 1 -15.45 -27.91 12.74
CA ASP A 1 -16.44 -28.21 11.71
C ASP A 1 -15.99 -29.33 10.77
N TYR A 2 -15.25 -29.07 9.68
CA TYR A 2 -14.84 -30.13 8.73
C TYR A 2 -14.13 -31.31 9.39
N SER A 3 -13.13 -31.06 10.25
CA SER A 3 -12.42 -32.09 11.00
C SER A 3 -13.29 -32.94 11.95
N GLN A 4 -14.50 -32.47 12.28
CA GLN A 4 -15.43 -33.14 13.20
C GLN A 4 -16.57 -33.87 12.46
N HIS A 5 -16.83 -33.52 11.20
CA HIS A 5 -17.99 -34.03 10.46
C HIS A 5 -17.65 -34.69 9.14
N ALA A 6 -16.50 -34.39 8.52
CA ALA A 6 -16.12 -35.02 7.25
C ALA A 6 -15.61 -36.45 7.48
N ILE A 7 -16.36 -37.42 6.97
CA ILE A 7 -16.05 -38.86 7.06
C ILE A 7 -15.46 -39.31 5.71
N PRO A 8 -14.29 -39.97 5.68
CA PRO A 8 -13.75 -40.55 4.46
C PRO A 8 -14.71 -41.56 3.80
N LEU A 9 -14.74 -41.61 2.46
CA LEU A 9 -15.67 -42.48 1.72
C LEU A 9 -15.50 -43.97 2.07
N ASN A 10 -14.26 -44.41 2.32
CA ASN A 10 -13.95 -45.78 2.72
C ASN A 10 -14.40 -46.14 4.15
N GLU A 11 -14.73 -45.15 4.98
CA GLU A 11 -15.17 -45.33 6.36
C GLU A 11 -16.69 -45.18 6.51
N LEU A 12 -17.36 -44.62 5.50
CA LEU A 12 -18.79 -44.28 5.54
C LEU A 12 -19.69 -45.50 5.79
N ASP A 13 -19.30 -46.69 5.36
CA ASP A 13 -20.05 -47.94 5.58
C ASP A 13 -19.83 -48.55 6.97
N HIS A 14 -18.86 -48.04 7.73
CA HIS A 14 -18.50 -48.56 9.05
C HIS A 14 -18.93 -47.64 10.20
N VAL A 15 -19.43 -46.43 9.90
CA VAL A 15 -19.92 -45.50 10.93
C VAL A 15 -21.32 -45.86 11.42
N SER A 16 -21.61 -45.50 12.67
CA SER A 16 -22.94 -45.72 13.26
C SER A 16 -24.04 -44.97 12.50
N GLU A 17 -25.28 -45.46 12.56
CA GLU A 17 -26.42 -44.79 11.91
C GLU A 17 -26.60 -43.33 12.38
N SER A 18 -26.31 -43.04 13.65
CA SER A 18 -26.37 -41.69 14.19
C SER A 18 -25.31 -40.78 13.57
N GLN A 19 -24.06 -41.26 13.43
CA GLN A 19 -22.98 -40.53 12.76
C GLN A 19 -23.28 -40.32 11.27
N ARG A 20 -23.83 -41.33 10.58
CA ARG A 20 -24.23 -41.19 9.16
C ARG A 20 -25.32 -40.13 8.99
N ARG A 21 -26.36 -40.12 9.85
CA ARG A 21 -27.39 -39.08 9.83
C ARG A 21 -26.82 -37.69 10.12
N ASN A 22 -25.88 -37.58 11.06
CA ASN A 22 -25.21 -36.31 11.37
C ASN A 22 -24.35 -35.82 10.20
N TYR A 23 -23.64 -36.72 9.51
CA TYR A 23 -22.90 -36.42 8.29
C TYR A 23 -23.82 -35.93 7.17
N GLU A 24 -24.90 -36.66 6.86
CA GLU A 24 -25.86 -36.28 5.82
C GLU A 24 -26.54 -34.94 6.14
N ALA A 25 -26.94 -34.74 7.39
CA ALA A 25 -27.50 -33.47 7.86
C ALA A 25 -26.49 -32.32 7.78
N TRP A 26 -25.22 -32.57 8.14
CA TRP A 26 -24.16 -31.59 8.00
C TRP A 26 -23.95 -31.26 6.53
N VAL A 27 -23.64 -32.23 5.66
CA VAL A 27 -23.37 -32.04 4.22
C VAL A 27 -24.46 -31.22 3.54
N HIS A 28 -25.73 -31.63 3.69
CA HIS A 28 -26.86 -30.98 3.02
C HIS A 28 -27.41 -29.76 3.76
N GLY A 29 -27.00 -29.56 5.02
CA GLY A 29 -27.35 -28.37 5.80
C GLY A 29 -26.88 -27.08 5.13
N ARG A 30 -27.65 -26.00 5.27
CA ARG A 30 -27.14 -24.65 4.95
C ARG A 30 -26.14 -24.25 6.04
N THR A 31 -25.04 -23.59 5.65
CA THR A 31 -23.83 -23.22 6.43
C THR A 31 -24.04 -22.60 7.84
N SER A 32 -25.27 -22.32 8.27
CA SER A 32 -25.55 -21.93 9.67
C SER A 32 -26.93 -22.37 10.19
N LYS A 33 -27.58 -23.33 9.53
CA LYS A 33 -28.84 -23.94 9.99
C LYS A 33 -28.59 -25.38 10.38
N ASN A 34 -27.76 -25.60 11.39
CA ASN A 34 -27.92 -26.81 12.17
C ASN A 34 -28.92 -26.53 13.29
N VAL A 35 -29.98 -27.33 13.22
CA VAL A 35 -30.98 -27.69 14.21
C VAL A 35 -30.52 -27.30 15.62
N ALA A 36 -31.11 -26.25 16.18
CA ALA A 36 -31.19 -26.12 17.62
C ALA A 36 -32.14 -27.25 18.08
N THR A 37 -31.60 -28.44 18.27
CA THR A 37 -32.29 -29.44 19.10
C THR A 37 -32.15 -28.89 20.52
N ASP A 38 -33.27 -28.53 21.16
CA ASP A 38 -33.32 -27.99 22.53
C ASP A 38 -32.86 -29.01 23.60
N GLU A 39 -32.14 -30.06 23.22
CA GLU A 39 -31.54 -30.99 24.16
C GLU A 39 -30.19 -30.43 24.63
N PRO A 40 -29.95 -30.36 25.95
CA PRO A 40 -28.66 -29.97 26.48
C PRO A 40 -27.64 -31.03 26.05
N GLU A 41 -26.85 -30.71 25.01
CA GLU A 41 -25.63 -31.46 24.72
C GLU A 41 -24.75 -31.40 25.98
N GLU A 42 -24.68 -32.53 26.68
CA GLU A 42 -23.59 -32.82 27.61
C GLU A 42 -22.26 -32.58 26.89
N ASP A 43 -21.24 -32.18 27.65
CA ASP A 43 -19.87 -31.92 27.20
C ASP A 43 -19.25 -33.22 26.61
N VAL A 44 -19.73 -33.65 25.45
CA VAL A 44 -19.13 -34.75 24.69
C VAL A 44 -17.78 -34.20 24.24
N GLU A 45 -16.70 -34.79 24.76
CA GLU A 45 -15.35 -34.62 24.23
C GLU A 45 -15.45 -34.59 22.71
N ARG A 46 -15.13 -33.43 22.12
CA ARG A 46 -15.34 -33.16 20.69
C ARG A 46 -14.35 -34.00 19.88
N ASP A 47 -14.67 -35.27 19.67
CA ASP A 47 -13.83 -36.20 18.95
C ASP A 47 -13.66 -35.73 17.50
N TYR A 48 -12.41 -35.55 17.10
CA TYR A 48 -12.05 -35.23 15.73
C TYR A 48 -12.15 -36.52 14.90
N VAL A 49 -13.00 -36.49 13.88
CA VAL A 49 -13.12 -37.58 12.89
C VAL A 49 -11.89 -37.61 11.98
N THR A 50 -11.32 -36.44 11.66
CA THR A 50 -10.15 -36.33 10.77
C THR A 50 -9.29 -35.10 11.07
N ASN A 51 -8.01 -35.15 10.70
CA ASN A 51 -7.07 -34.02 10.75
C ASN A 51 -6.73 -33.45 9.35
N ALA A 52 -7.43 -33.90 8.30
CA ALA A 52 -7.12 -33.53 6.91
C ALA A 52 -7.40 -32.05 6.58
N PHE A 53 -8.22 -31.38 7.37
CA PHE A 53 -8.61 -29.98 7.13
C PHE A 53 -7.84 -29.05 8.07
N THR A 54 -7.14 -28.08 7.48
CA THR A 54 -6.44 -27.00 8.19
C THR A 54 -6.97 -25.64 7.76
N ALA A 55 -6.69 -24.60 8.54
CA ALA A 55 -7.07 -23.23 8.16
C ALA A 55 -6.43 -22.80 6.84
N LEU A 56 -5.18 -23.21 6.56
CA LEU A 56 -4.51 -22.95 5.29
C LEU A 56 -5.21 -23.66 4.13
N HIS A 57 -5.63 -24.92 4.33
CA HIS A 57 -6.42 -25.65 3.34
C HIS A 57 -7.77 -24.98 3.06
N PHE A 58 -8.33 -24.25 4.02
CA PHE A 58 -9.57 -23.49 3.80
C PHE A 58 -9.34 -22.20 3.00
N LEU A 59 -8.15 -21.59 3.14
CA LEU A 59 -7.79 -20.31 2.52
C LEU A 59 -6.84 -20.51 1.34
N ASP A 60 -6.98 -21.59 0.59
CA ASP A 60 -6.16 -21.90 -0.57
C ASP A 60 -7.07 -22.35 -1.72
N PHE A 61 -6.72 -21.98 -2.96
CA PHE A 61 -7.49 -22.31 -4.17
C PHE A 61 -6.80 -23.38 -5.04
N ASP A 62 -5.80 -24.09 -4.49
CA ASP A 62 -5.10 -25.17 -5.18
C ASP A 62 -6.04 -26.30 -5.64
N ALA A 63 -6.17 -26.45 -6.97
CA ALA A 63 -7.00 -27.46 -7.61
C ALA A 63 -6.54 -28.91 -7.35
N GLN A 64 -5.28 -29.14 -6.95
CA GLN A 64 -4.85 -30.47 -6.53
C GLN A 64 -5.48 -30.87 -5.19
N ARG A 65 -5.54 -29.95 -4.23
CA ARG A 65 -6.17 -30.22 -2.93
C ARG A 65 -7.67 -30.44 -3.03
N ASP A 66 -8.34 -29.67 -3.88
CA ASP A 66 -9.77 -29.87 -4.13
C ASP A 66 -10.04 -31.27 -4.74
N ARG A 67 -9.15 -31.78 -5.61
CA ARG A 67 -9.21 -33.16 -6.10
C ARG A 67 -9.00 -34.18 -4.98
N GLU A 68 -8.01 -33.99 -4.12
CA GLU A 68 -7.76 -34.87 -2.97
C GLU A 68 -8.98 -34.92 -2.02
N VAL A 69 -9.67 -33.80 -1.82
CA VAL A 69 -10.91 -33.75 -1.02
C VAL A 69 -12.02 -34.53 -1.71
N SER A 70 -12.24 -34.34 -3.02
CA SER A 70 -13.26 -35.10 -3.77
C SER A 70 -12.98 -36.60 -3.72
N GLU A 71 -11.73 -37.02 -3.96
CA GLU A 71 -11.34 -38.43 -3.96
C GLU A 71 -11.51 -39.09 -2.59
N ARG A 72 -11.17 -38.38 -1.51
CA ARG A 72 -11.16 -38.95 -0.15
C ARG A 72 -12.50 -38.84 0.57
N PHE A 73 -13.21 -37.72 0.40
CA PHE A 73 -14.42 -37.37 1.17
C PHE A 73 -15.67 -37.22 0.31
N GLY A 74 -15.53 -37.21 -1.03
CA GLY A 74 -16.63 -37.09 -1.98
C GLY A 74 -16.93 -35.67 -2.44
N GLU A 75 -17.64 -35.59 -3.58
CA GLU A 75 -18.03 -34.34 -4.22
C GLU A 75 -18.93 -33.46 -3.34
N ASP A 76 -19.78 -34.05 -2.49
CA ASP A 76 -20.67 -33.27 -1.64
C ASP A 76 -19.91 -32.48 -0.56
N VAL A 77 -18.85 -33.08 0.00
CA VAL A 77 -17.96 -32.40 0.97
C VAL A 77 -17.18 -31.29 0.27
N LEU A 78 -16.69 -31.53 -0.95
CA LEU A 78 -16.02 -30.51 -1.75
C LEU A 78 -16.97 -29.33 -2.08
N ALA A 79 -18.18 -29.63 -2.55
CA ALA A 79 -19.18 -28.60 -2.89
C ALA A 79 -19.54 -27.74 -1.67
N ARG A 80 -19.69 -28.36 -0.49
CA ARG A 80 -19.88 -27.65 0.77
C ARG A 80 -18.68 -26.77 1.13
N LEU A 81 -17.47 -27.32 1.03
CA LEU A 81 -16.22 -26.61 1.31
C LEU A 81 -16.09 -25.36 0.45
N GLN A 82 -16.27 -25.50 -0.86
CA GLN A 82 -16.18 -24.38 -1.80
C GLN A 82 -17.25 -23.32 -1.55
N ARG A 83 -18.49 -23.74 -1.23
CA ARG A 83 -19.58 -22.82 -0.85
C ARG A 83 -19.22 -22.02 0.40
N ASP A 84 -18.71 -22.68 1.43
CA ASP A 84 -18.37 -22.05 2.70
C ASP A 84 -17.16 -21.11 2.55
N ARG A 85 -16.14 -21.50 1.76
CA ARG A 85 -15.00 -20.64 1.39
C ARG A 85 -15.49 -19.36 0.70
N SER A 86 -16.33 -19.50 -0.32
CA SER A 86 -16.91 -18.35 -1.04
C SER A 86 -17.70 -17.44 -0.12
N HIS A 87 -18.55 -17.99 0.73
CA HIS A 87 -19.30 -17.21 1.70
C HIS A 87 -18.40 -16.46 2.69
N LEU A 88 -17.34 -17.10 3.19
CA LEU A 88 -16.39 -16.45 4.10
C LEU A 88 -15.67 -15.29 3.41
N ILE A 89 -15.11 -15.51 2.22
CA ILE A 89 -14.39 -14.48 1.45
C ILE A 89 -15.32 -13.32 1.13
N ARG A 90 -16.51 -13.59 0.58
CA ARG A 90 -17.50 -12.54 0.29
C ARG A 90 -17.96 -11.81 1.55
N ARG A 91 -17.97 -12.45 2.70
CA ARG A 91 -18.28 -11.78 3.97
C ARG A 91 -17.19 -10.82 4.41
N ILE A 92 -15.93 -11.26 4.36
CA ILE A 92 -14.77 -10.47 4.76
C ILE A 92 -14.63 -9.26 3.81
N PHE A 93 -14.74 -9.51 2.51
CA PHE A 93 -14.52 -8.51 1.47
C PHE A 93 -15.78 -7.75 1.05
N GLY A 94 -16.97 -8.21 1.42
CA GLY A 94 -18.23 -7.56 1.12
C GLY A 94 -18.53 -6.32 1.96
N THR A 95 -19.57 -5.58 1.57
CA THR A 95 -20.07 -4.43 2.34
C THR A 95 -21.29 -4.84 3.15
N PHE A 96 -21.41 -4.27 4.35
CA PHE A 96 -22.69 -4.33 5.05
C PHE A 96 -23.71 -3.52 4.23
N PRO A 97 -24.83 -4.10 3.78
CA PRO A 97 -25.72 -3.41 2.84
C PRO A 97 -26.59 -2.39 3.57
N MET A 98 -25.97 -1.29 4.00
CA MET A 98 -26.70 -0.15 4.58
C MET A 98 -27.75 0.39 3.60
N HIS A 99 -27.54 0.22 2.28
CA HIS A 99 -28.50 0.60 1.24
C HIS A 99 -29.83 -0.17 1.30
N ASN A 100 -29.83 -1.40 1.84
CA ASN A 100 -31.05 -2.18 2.05
C ASN A 100 -31.85 -1.70 3.27
N ARG A 101 -31.27 -0.85 4.13
CA ARG A 101 -32.02 -0.27 5.24
C ARG A 101 -32.89 0.91 4.79
N PRO A 102 -34.05 1.13 5.43
CA PRO A 102 -34.88 2.31 5.19
C PRO A 102 -34.05 3.60 5.26
N LYS A 103 -34.35 4.59 4.41
CA LYS A 103 -33.59 5.87 4.33
C LYS A 103 -33.48 6.57 5.69
N GLU A 104 -34.51 6.45 6.51
CA GLU A 104 -34.60 6.99 7.87
C GLU A 104 -33.57 6.37 8.84
N GLN A 105 -33.15 5.13 8.60
CA GLN A 105 -32.10 4.45 9.36
C GLN A 105 -30.70 4.67 8.77
N ARG A 106 -30.61 5.28 7.58
CA ARG A 106 -29.34 5.53 6.86
C ARG A 106 -28.77 6.93 7.14
N VAL A 107 -29.62 7.91 7.42
CA VAL A 107 -29.21 9.32 7.49
C VAL A 107 -29.76 9.95 8.76
N VAL A 108 -28.86 10.51 9.58
CA VAL A 108 -29.25 11.36 10.70
C VAL A 108 -29.68 12.71 10.12
N ASN A 109 -30.99 12.92 10.00
CA ASN A 109 -31.54 14.19 9.51
C ASN A 109 -31.54 15.24 10.65
N LEU A 110 -30.45 16.00 10.75
CA LEU A 110 -30.31 17.07 11.75
C LEU A 110 -31.36 18.17 11.58
N TYR A 111 -31.88 18.38 10.37
CA TYR A 111 -32.92 19.38 10.10
C TYR A 111 -34.30 18.96 10.64
N SER A 112 -34.67 17.68 10.51
CA SER A 112 -35.90 17.18 11.15
C SER A 112 -35.78 17.17 12.67
N LEU A 113 -34.58 16.93 13.21
CA LEU A 113 -34.30 17.06 14.64
C LEU A 113 -34.50 18.51 15.09
N TYR A 114 -33.96 19.48 14.35
CA TYR A 114 -34.13 20.91 14.64
C TYR A 114 -35.62 21.33 14.59
N GLY A 115 -36.34 21.01 13.53
CA GLY A 115 -37.74 21.41 13.35
C GLY A 115 -38.74 20.74 14.31
N SER A 116 -38.41 19.56 14.85
CA SER A 116 -39.29 18.86 15.79
C SER A 116 -39.03 19.19 17.27
N TRP A 117 -37.81 19.61 17.61
CA TRP A 117 -37.38 19.85 19.00
C TRP A 117 -37.04 21.31 19.31
N LEU A 118 -36.29 21.99 18.44
CA LEU A 118 -35.76 23.32 18.70
C LEU A 118 -36.76 24.43 18.41
N SER A 119 -37.57 24.33 17.35
CA SER A 119 -38.58 25.35 17.01
C SER A 119 -39.87 25.27 17.85
N GLY A 120 -40.10 24.18 18.59
CA GLY A 120 -41.33 23.95 19.37
C GLY A 120 -41.24 24.22 20.87
N GLY A 121 -40.18 24.88 21.36
CA GLY A 121 -40.00 25.17 22.81
C GLY A 121 -39.60 23.97 23.68
N ARG A 122 -39.39 22.79 23.08
CA ARG A 122 -38.96 21.56 23.77
C ARG A 122 -37.47 21.51 24.12
N ALA A 123 -36.70 22.55 23.75
CA ALA A 123 -35.29 22.68 24.08
C ALA A 123 -35.01 22.61 25.61
N LEU A 124 -35.97 23.03 26.45
CA LEU A 124 -35.88 22.94 27.91
C LEU A 124 -35.78 21.49 28.43
N PHE A 125 -36.36 20.52 27.72
CA PHE A 125 -36.33 19.10 28.09
C PHE A 125 -35.19 18.32 27.42
N LEU A 126 -34.37 18.98 26.61
CA LEU A 126 -33.22 18.38 25.92
C LEU A 126 -32.23 17.69 26.88
N PRO A 127 -31.86 18.27 28.04
CA PRO A 127 -30.95 17.61 28.97
C PRO A 127 -31.50 16.28 29.49
N TRP A 128 -32.81 16.25 29.79
CA TRP A 128 -33.48 15.05 30.30
C TRP A 128 -33.63 13.97 29.22
N PHE A 129 -33.97 14.36 28.00
CA PHE A 129 -34.06 13.42 26.88
C PHE A 129 -32.70 12.85 26.48
N LEU A 130 -31.64 13.67 26.47
CA LEU A 130 -30.28 13.18 26.24
C LEU A 130 -29.84 12.21 27.35
N PHE A 131 -30.26 12.43 28.59
CA PHE A 131 -30.01 11.51 29.70
C PHE A 131 -30.77 10.18 29.54
N LEU A 132 -32.04 10.20 29.15
CA LEU A 132 -32.79 8.97 28.88
C LEU A 132 -32.26 8.22 27.65
N LEU A 133 -31.89 8.95 26.59
CA LEU A 133 -31.29 8.38 25.39
C LEU A 133 -29.92 7.76 25.72
N SER A 134 -29.11 8.41 26.55
CA SER A 134 -27.82 7.85 26.98
C SER A 134 -28.01 6.59 27.83
N LEU A 135 -29.02 6.54 28.71
CA LEU A 135 -29.38 5.33 29.45
C LEU A 135 -29.84 4.20 28.52
N GLN A 136 -30.67 4.51 27.51
CA GLN A 136 -31.12 3.53 26.51
C GLN A 136 -29.97 3.02 25.64
N LEU A 137 -29.07 3.91 25.22
CA LEU A 137 -27.86 3.55 24.48
C LEU A 137 -26.94 2.68 25.34
N LEU A 138 -26.78 3.01 26.62
CA LEU A 138 -25.98 2.23 27.55
C LEU A 138 -26.58 0.84 27.79
N GLY A 139 -27.90 0.74 27.97
CA GLY A 139 -28.61 -0.55 28.05
C GLY A 139 -28.49 -1.35 26.76
N SER A 140 -28.60 -0.70 25.60
CA SER A 140 -28.41 -1.33 24.29
C SER A 140 -26.98 -1.81 24.09
N LEU A 141 -25.99 -1.04 24.55
CA LEU A 141 -24.58 -1.39 24.53
C LEU A 141 -24.30 -2.58 25.45
N LEU A 142 -24.83 -2.60 26.68
CA LEU A 142 -24.71 -3.72 27.60
C LEU A 142 -25.37 -4.99 27.04
N ALA A 143 -26.56 -4.87 26.45
CA ALA A 143 -27.23 -5.98 25.79
C ALA A 143 -26.48 -6.44 24.53
N TRP A 144 -25.81 -5.53 23.81
CA TRP A 144 -24.94 -5.87 22.70
C TRP A 144 -23.68 -6.59 23.19
N ILE A 145 -23.02 -6.11 24.26
CA ILE A 145 -21.87 -6.78 24.88
C ILE A 145 -22.26 -8.17 25.37
N ALA A 146 -23.38 -8.31 26.08
CA ALA A 146 -23.87 -9.60 26.56
C ALA A 146 -24.12 -10.57 25.39
N ARG A 147 -24.75 -10.10 24.31
CA ARG A 147 -24.93 -10.89 23.08
C ARG A 147 -23.59 -11.24 22.42
N SER A 148 -22.65 -10.31 22.33
CA SER A 148 -21.31 -10.55 21.77
C SER A 148 -20.52 -11.57 22.59
N VAL A 149 -20.56 -11.48 23.92
CA VAL A 149 -19.94 -12.44 24.84
C VAL A 149 -20.59 -13.81 24.70
N GLN A 150 -21.93 -13.87 24.60
CA GLN A 150 -22.65 -15.11 24.37
C GLN A 150 -22.34 -15.71 22.99
N GLN A 151 -22.13 -14.88 21.96
CA GLN A 151 -21.69 -15.28 20.63
C GLN A 151 -20.24 -15.79 20.59
N ILE A 152 -19.34 -15.22 21.40
CA ILE A 152 -17.97 -15.73 21.58
C ILE A 152 -18.00 -17.08 22.31
N ARG A 153 -18.89 -17.25 23.30
CA ARG A 153 -19.05 -18.49 24.07
C ARG A 153 -19.77 -19.61 23.29
N LYS A 154 -20.65 -19.27 22.35
CA LYS A 154 -21.40 -20.21 21.49
C LYS A 154 -21.35 -19.76 20.02
N PRO A 155 -20.23 -19.98 19.31
CA PRO A 155 -20.03 -19.49 17.94
C PRO A 155 -21.05 -20.06 16.94
N GLU A 156 -21.65 -21.20 17.26
CA GLU A 156 -22.62 -21.95 16.44
C GLU A 156 -24.00 -21.25 16.36
N THR A 157 -24.29 -20.32 17.28
CA THR A 157 -25.56 -19.57 17.30
C THR A 157 -25.58 -18.34 16.38
N ARG A 158 -24.53 -18.15 15.58
CA ARG A 158 -24.43 -17.01 14.65
C ARG A 158 -25.46 -17.16 13.54
N ARG A 159 -26.54 -16.38 13.62
CA ARG A 159 -27.46 -16.18 12.48
C ARG A 159 -26.72 -15.40 11.40
N ASP A 160 -26.23 -16.12 10.40
CA ASP A 160 -25.62 -15.53 9.22
C ASP A 160 -26.71 -14.98 8.30
N SER A 161 -27.01 -13.69 8.46
CA SER A 161 -27.71 -12.91 7.45
C SER A 161 -26.86 -12.97 6.16
N GLY A 162 -27.38 -13.62 5.12
CA GLY A 162 -26.77 -13.81 3.79
C GLY A 162 -26.56 -12.53 2.97
N ASP A 163 -26.40 -11.41 3.65
CA ASP A 163 -26.40 -10.05 3.11
C ASP A 163 -25.03 -9.64 2.55
N ALA A 164 -23.94 -10.28 2.97
CA ALA A 164 -22.60 -9.97 2.48
C ALA A 164 -22.27 -10.62 1.11
N ALA A 165 -23.07 -11.58 0.66
CA ALA A 165 -22.83 -12.34 -0.57
C ALA A 165 -23.06 -11.56 -1.88
N LYS A 166 -23.45 -10.28 -1.80
CA LYS A 166 -23.89 -9.45 -2.94
C LYS A 166 -22.91 -8.35 -3.38
N ALA A 167 -21.76 -8.20 -2.74
CA ALA A 167 -20.82 -7.15 -3.11
C ALA A 167 -20.01 -7.57 -4.35
N HIS A 168 -19.86 -6.66 -5.32
CA HIS A 168 -19.01 -6.86 -6.50
C HIS A 168 -17.52 -6.97 -6.16
N PHE A 169 -16.75 -7.65 -7.00
CA PHE A 169 -15.31 -7.86 -6.86
C PHE A 169 -14.52 -6.55 -6.69
N LEU A 170 -14.92 -5.46 -7.36
CA LEU A 170 -14.30 -4.15 -7.20
C LEU A 170 -14.31 -3.64 -5.74
N THR A 171 -15.29 -4.06 -4.95
CA THR A 171 -15.34 -3.75 -3.50
C THR A 171 -14.22 -4.46 -2.75
N ALA A 172 -13.94 -5.71 -3.12
CA ALA A 172 -12.85 -6.49 -2.56
C ALA A 172 -11.50 -5.87 -2.95
N VAL A 173 -11.31 -5.51 -4.21
CA VAL A 173 -10.11 -4.83 -4.72
C VAL A 173 -9.80 -3.57 -3.91
N ARG A 174 -10.77 -2.67 -3.71
CA ARG A 174 -10.57 -1.46 -2.89
C ARG A 174 -10.16 -1.77 -1.44
N LYS A 175 -10.61 -2.89 -0.87
CA LYS A 175 -10.18 -3.31 0.48
C LYS A 175 -8.76 -3.86 0.45
N ILE A 176 -8.43 -4.70 -0.53
CA ILE A 176 -7.08 -5.22 -0.73
C ILE A 176 -6.10 -4.04 -0.89
N GLU A 177 -6.42 -3.06 -1.73
CA GLU A 177 -5.62 -1.85 -1.92
C GLU A 177 -5.47 -1.02 -0.63
N ARG A 178 -6.50 -0.93 0.22
CA ARG A 178 -6.34 -0.26 1.53
C ARG A 178 -5.41 -1.00 2.48
N ILE A 179 -5.36 -2.32 2.39
CA ILE A 179 -4.55 -3.18 3.27
C ILE A 179 -3.10 -3.24 2.75
N ARG A 180 -2.92 -3.45 1.45
CA ARG A 180 -1.64 -3.73 0.78
C ARG A 180 -1.06 -2.53 0.02
N GLY A 181 -1.90 -1.58 -0.40
CA GLY A 181 -1.44 -0.37 -1.09
C GLY A 181 -0.37 0.41 -0.32
N PRO A 182 -0.44 0.58 1.02
CA PRO A 182 0.59 1.31 1.76
C PRO A 182 2.01 0.76 1.55
N ILE A 183 2.20 -0.57 1.50
CA ILE A 183 3.53 -1.16 1.28
C ILE A 183 3.99 -0.96 -0.17
N VAL A 184 3.08 -1.11 -1.14
CA VAL A 184 3.37 -0.83 -2.55
C VAL A 184 3.79 0.62 -2.73
N TYR A 185 2.96 1.58 -2.31
CA TYR A 185 3.30 3.01 -2.42
C TYR A 185 4.61 3.37 -1.70
N ALA A 186 4.93 2.72 -0.58
CA ALA A 186 6.21 2.93 0.10
C ALA A 186 7.39 2.39 -0.72
N SER A 187 7.26 1.19 -1.29
CA SER A 187 8.29 0.57 -2.13
C SER A 187 8.49 1.31 -3.45
N THR A 188 7.42 1.74 -4.12
CA THR A 188 7.46 2.59 -5.31
C THR A 188 8.17 3.92 -5.00
N ARG A 189 7.84 4.58 -3.87
CA ARG A 189 8.55 5.81 -3.44
C ARG A 189 10.03 5.58 -3.20
N LEU A 190 10.40 4.45 -2.63
CA LEU A 190 11.80 4.11 -2.42
C LEU A 190 12.52 3.96 -3.76
N ARG A 191 11.94 3.20 -4.70
CA ARG A 191 12.50 2.96 -6.03
C ARG A 191 12.62 4.25 -6.84
N MET A 192 11.59 5.11 -6.84
CA MET A 192 11.62 6.42 -7.51
C MET A 192 12.76 7.33 -7.04
N ARG A 193 13.25 7.17 -5.80
CA ARG A 193 14.36 8.00 -5.28
C ARG A 193 15.74 7.53 -5.71
N VAL A 194 15.88 6.30 -6.19
CA VAL A 194 17.18 5.67 -6.45
C VAL A 194 17.35 5.20 -7.89
N ASP A 195 16.25 4.91 -8.60
CA ASP A 195 16.24 4.27 -9.91
C ASP A 195 15.70 5.24 -10.98
N PRO A 196 16.57 5.98 -11.70
CA PRO A 196 16.11 6.91 -12.74
C PRO A 196 15.40 6.18 -13.90
N GLU A 197 15.85 4.97 -14.22
CA GLU A 197 15.27 4.18 -15.32
C GLU A 197 13.83 3.81 -15.02
N PHE A 198 13.50 3.52 -13.76
CA PHE A 198 12.13 3.22 -13.32
C PHE A 198 11.18 4.40 -13.57
N LEU A 199 11.69 5.62 -13.43
CA LEU A 199 10.95 6.85 -13.72
C LEU A 199 10.82 7.14 -15.23
N GLY A 200 11.40 6.30 -16.10
CA GLY A 200 11.48 6.52 -17.54
C GLY A 200 12.61 7.49 -17.96
N VAL A 201 13.57 7.76 -17.07
CA VAL A 201 14.69 8.68 -17.35
C VAL A 201 15.93 7.85 -17.72
N PRO A 202 16.54 8.08 -18.90
CA PRO A 202 17.73 7.33 -19.30
C PRO A 202 18.95 7.69 -18.44
N LEU A 203 19.90 6.78 -18.36
CA LEU A 203 21.20 7.03 -17.74
C LEU A 203 22.05 7.97 -18.61
N PRO A 204 23.03 8.70 -18.03
CA PRO A 204 23.95 9.53 -18.82
C PRO A 204 24.59 8.77 -19.98
N GLY A 205 24.69 9.41 -21.14
CA GLY A 205 25.22 8.81 -22.38
C GLY A 205 24.28 7.82 -23.07
N HIS A 206 23.04 7.67 -22.60
CA HIS A 206 22.03 6.78 -23.21
C HIS A 206 20.79 7.57 -23.61
N THR A 207 20.14 7.18 -24.70
CA THR A 207 18.91 7.82 -25.19
C THR A 207 17.63 7.15 -24.70
N GLN A 208 17.73 5.91 -24.22
CA GLN A 208 16.59 5.09 -23.78
C GLN A 208 16.92 4.36 -22.48
N THR A 209 15.89 3.96 -21.75
CA THR A 209 16.02 3.13 -20.54
C THR A 209 16.20 1.66 -20.90
N PHE A 210 16.87 0.88 -20.05
CA PHE A 210 17.04 -0.56 -20.26
C PHE A 210 15.92 -1.41 -19.67
N LEU A 211 14.94 -0.80 -19.00
CA LEU A 211 13.85 -1.51 -18.30
C LEU A 211 12.68 -1.93 -19.21
N GLY A 212 12.57 -1.37 -20.42
CA GLY A 212 11.45 -1.66 -21.31
C GLY A 212 10.09 -1.36 -20.65
N GLU A 213 9.24 -2.40 -20.56
CA GLU A 213 7.90 -2.33 -19.96
C GLU A 213 7.90 -2.32 -18.42
N ALA A 214 9.01 -2.70 -17.77
CA ALA A 214 9.14 -2.70 -16.30
C ALA A 214 9.39 -1.28 -15.72
N ASN A 215 8.64 -0.30 -16.22
CA ASN A 215 8.70 1.09 -15.83
C ASN A 215 7.48 1.47 -14.98
N LEU A 216 7.60 2.61 -14.29
CA LEU A 216 6.56 3.09 -13.37
C LEU A 216 5.20 3.31 -14.03
N ASP A 217 5.14 3.69 -15.31
CA ASP A 217 3.84 3.98 -15.95
C ASP A 217 2.97 2.73 -16.02
N HIS A 218 3.58 1.56 -16.22
CA HIS A 218 2.88 0.27 -16.18
C HIS A 218 2.32 -0.04 -14.78
N ASP A 219 3.11 0.20 -13.72
CA ASP A 219 2.65 0.01 -12.35
C ASP A 219 1.52 0.98 -11.96
N LEU A 220 1.57 2.22 -12.44
CA LEU A 220 0.52 3.22 -12.18
C LEU A 220 -0.80 2.84 -12.86
N LEU A 221 -0.75 2.21 -14.04
CA LEU A 221 -1.95 1.69 -14.70
C LEU A 221 -2.61 0.61 -13.84
N PHE A 222 -1.84 -0.29 -13.25
CA PHE A 222 -2.36 -1.36 -12.37
C PHE A 222 -2.89 -0.86 -11.02
N LEU A 223 -2.24 0.16 -10.44
CA LEU A 223 -2.56 0.64 -9.08
C LEU A 223 -3.71 1.64 -9.02
N HIS A 224 -4.05 2.32 -10.12
CA HIS A 224 -5.02 3.41 -10.17
C HIS A 224 -4.87 4.41 -9.00
N PRO A 225 -3.69 5.03 -8.85
CA PRO A 225 -3.36 5.79 -7.66
C PRO A 225 -4.19 7.07 -7.53
N VAL A 226 -4.24 7.60 -6.30
CA VAL A 226 -4.86 8.90 -6.02
C VAL A 226 -4.08 10.04 -6.70
N PRO A 227 -4.74 11.15 -7.10
CA PRO A 227 -4.09 12.25 -7.81
C PRO A 227 -2.86 12.83 -7.09
N GLU A 228 -2.88 12.88 -5.76
CA GLU A 228 -1.76 13.40 -4.98
C GLU A 228 -0.49 12.56 -5.14
N PHE A 229 -0.62 11.26 -5.40
CA PHE A 229 0.52 10.39 -5.68
C PHE A 229 1.05 10.62 -7.10
N LEU A 230 0.18 10.88 -8.07
CA LEU A 230 0.59 11.23 -9.44
C LEU A 230 1.37 12.55 -9.46
N ASP A 231 0.95 13.55 -8.69
CA ASP A 231 1.71 14.80 -8.52
C ASP A 231 3.11 14.53 -7.94
N GLU A 232 3.22 13.63 -6.97
CA GLU A 232 4.50 13.19 -6.39
C GLU A 232 5.39 12.52 -7.46
N VAL A 233 4.81 11.62 -8.28
CA VAL A 233 5.51 10.96 -9.40
C VAL A 233 6.04 11.98 -10.39
N HIS A 234 5.20 12.91 -10.85
CA HIS A 234 5.59 13.94 -11.80
C HIS A 234 6.75 14.79 -11.27
N ALA A 235 6.69 15.19 -9.99
CA ALA A 235 7.77 15.93 -9.35
C ALA A 235 9.08 15.11 -9.26
N GLN A 236 9.01 13.80 -8.98
CA GLN A 236 10.20 12.93 -8.98
C GLN A 236 10.76 12.72 -10.38
N ARG A 237 9.93 12.54 -11.41
CA ARG A 237 10.37 12.39 -12.80
C ARG A 237 11.10 13.65 -13.29
N GLN A 238 10.54 14.82 -13.06
CA GLN A 238 11.18 16.10 -13.38
C GLN A 238 12.53 16.26 -12.66
N ARG A 239 12.56 15.92 -11.35
CA ARG A 239 13.81 15.93 -10.59
C ARG A 239 14.84 14.99 -11.19
N ALA A 240 14.47 13.74 -11.47
CA ALA A 240 15.37 12.73 -11.99
C ALA A 240 15.93 13.14 -13.36
N GLN A 241 15.10 13.72 -14.23
CA GLN A 241 15.55 14.27 -15.51
C GLN A 241 16.58 15.38 -15.34
N ALA A 242 16.32 16.36 -14.47
CA ALA A 242 17.28 17.43 -14.16
C ALA A 242 18.55 16.91 -13.48
N ASP A 243 18.44 15.86 -12.65
CA ASP A 243 19.58 15.22 -12.00
C ASP A 243 20.45 14.45 -13.00
N MET A 244 19.85 13.68 -13.92
CA MET A 244 20.61 12.95 -14.95
C MET A 244 21.26 13.88 -15.96
N GLN A 245 20.59 14.96 -16.38
CA GLN A 245 21.21 15.98 -17.24
C GLN A 245 22.44 16.61 -16.58
N ARG A 246 22.31 17.04 -15.31
CA ARG A 246 23.46 17.60 -14.58
C ARG A 246 24.60 16.61 -14.43
N LEU A 247 24.28 15.34 -14.17
CA LEU A 247 25.30 14.31 -14.05
C LEU A 247 25.99 14.07 -15.39
N GLU A 248 25.25 14.08 -16.49
CA GLU A 248 25.79 14.00 -17.85
C GLU A 248 26.76 15.16 -18.13
N ASP A 249 26.33 16.41 -17.90
CA ASP A 249 27.19 17.59 -18.06
C ASP A 249 28.49 17.45 -17.23
N LEU A 250 28.38 16.98 -15.97
CA LEU A 250 29.55 16.76 -15.12
C LEU A 250 30.47 15.64 -15.64
N ILE A 251 29.91 14.56 -16.17
CA ILE A 251 30.67 13.45 -16.76
C ILE A 251 31.41 13.94 -18.02
N GLU A 252 30.75 14.70 -18.88
CA GLU A 252 31.36 15.33 -20.06
C GLU A 252 32.50 16.28 -19.67
N ASP A 253 32.33 17.03 -18.57
CA ASP A 253 33.37 17.87 -17.97
C ASP A 253 34.52 17.07 -17.31
N GLY A 254 34.51 15.74 -17.34
CA GLY A 254 35.57 14.87 -16.82
C GLY A 254 35.45 14.50 -15.34
N LEU A 255 34.24 14.52 -14.76
CA LEU A 255 33.98 14.15 -13.36
C LEU A 255 34.58 12.78 -12.99
N LEU A 256 34.34 11.75 -13.81
CA LEU A 256 34.76 10.38 -13.49
C LEU A 256 36.29 10.25 -13.49
N GLU A 257 36.98 10.94 -14.40
CA GLU A 257 38.43 10.97 -14.43
C GLU A 257 39.01 11.62 -13.17
N ARG A 258 38.43 12.74 -12.72
CA ARG A 258 38.86 13.42 -11.49
C ARG A 258 38.61 12.57 -10.27
N ALA A 259 37.44 11.93 -10.18
CA ALA A 259 37.11 11.00 -9.11
C ALA A 259 38.08 9.80 -9.06
N ALA A 260 38.48 9.26 -10.22
CA ALA A 260 39.46 8.17 -10.31
C ALA A 260 40.86 8.61 -9.88
N ARG A 261 41.32 9.79 -10.31
CA ARG A 261 42.61 10.37 -9.91
C ARG A 261 42.70 10.59 -8.40
N LEU A 262 41.63 11.08 -7.77
CA LEU A 262 41.56 11.22 -6.30
C LEU A 262 41.68 9.88 -5.55
N ARG A 263 41.51 8.75 -6.24
CA ARG A 263 41.70 7.39 -5.72
C ARG A 263 42.98 6.72 -6.22
N ASN A 264 43.86 7.46 -6.88
CA ASN A 264 45.10 6.96 -7.48
C ASN A 264 44.87 5.84 -8.50
N LEU A 265 43.77 5.93 -9.25
CA LEU A 265 43.41 4.99 -10.32
C LEU A 265 43.64 5.61 -11.71
N PRO A 266 43.75 4.78 -12.76
CA PRO A 266 43.70 5.23 -14.15
C PRO A 266 42.44 6.08 -14.43
N ALA A 267 42.53 7.06 -15.34
CA ALA A 267 41.45 8.00 -15.62
C ALA A 267 40.16 7.31 -16.14
N ASP A 268 40.30 6.16 -16.79
CA ASP A 268 39.23 5.35 -17.35
C ASP A 268 38.68 4.27 -16.39
N ALA A 269 39.19 4.19 -15.15
CA ALA A 269 38.82 3.14 -14.19
C ALA A 269 37.31 3.08 -13.89
N PHE A 270 36.60 4.21 -13.99
CA PHE A 270 35.16 4.31 -13.72
C PHE A 270 34.29 4.45 -14.99
N SER A 271 34.79 4.01 -16.15
CA SER A 271 34.10 4.17 -17.44
C SER A 271 33.12 3.04 -17.79
N THR A 272 33.07 1.95 -17.01
CA THR A 272 32.21 0.82 -17.35
C THR A 272 30.71 1.16 -17.17
N PRO A 273 29.80 0.47 -17.88
CA PRO A 273 28.35 0.68 -17.72
C PRO A 273 27.86 0.51 -16.28
N GLU A 274 28.49 -0.38 -15.51
CA GLU A 274 28.16 -0.60 -14.11
C GLU A 274 28.54 0.62 -13.24
N HIS A 275 29.70 1.24 -13.47
CA HIS A 275 30.10 2.45 -12.78
C HIS A 275 29.18 3.63 -13.12
N LEU A 276 28.78 3.76 -14.39
CA LEU A 276 27.83 4.79 -14.81
C LEU A 276 26.48 4.64 -14.10
N ARG A 277 25.94 3.41 -14.04
CA ARG A 277 24.72 3.13 -13.28
C ARG A 277 24.88 3.44 -11.80
N ALA A 278 25.97 2.99 -11.18
CA ALA A 278 26.24 3.24 -9.77
C ALA A 278 26.36 4.74 -9.47
N ALA A 279 27.01 5.52 -10.35
CA ALA A 279 27.11 6.97 -10.25
C ALA A 279 25.72 7.63 -10.34
N ALA A 280 24.91 7.24 -11.33
CA ALA A 280 23.55 7.74 -11.50
C ALA A 280 22.67 7.48 -10.27
N VAL A 281 22.70 6.26 -9.73
CA VAL A 281 21.95 5.88 -8.51
C VAL A 281 22.44 6.68 -7.31
N ALA A 282 23.76 6.73 -7.08
CA ALA A 282 24.34 7.46 -5.94
C ALA A 282 24.03 8.95 -6.00
N TYR A 283 24.07 9.55 -7.20
CA TYR A 283 23.77 10.93 -7.43
C TYR A 283 22.27 11.21 -7.24
N LEU A 284 21.37 10.47 -7.89
CA LEU A 284 19.92 10.67 -7.77
C LEU A 284 19.44 10.55 -6.31
N ALA A 285 19.93 9.52 -5.62
CA ALA A 285 19.60 9.24 -4.22
C ALA A 285 20.20 10.27 -3.24
N ASP A 286 21.10 11.12 -3.72
CA ASP A 286 22.00 11.94 -2.90
C ASP A 286 22.69 11.10 -1.81
N TYR A 287 23.14 9.90 -2.18
CA TYR A 287 23.73 8.94 -1.24
C TYR A 287 24.98 9.56 -0.62
N ARG A 288 25.04 9.60 0.73
CA ARG A 288 26.06 10.32 1.50
C ARG A 288 26.28 11.79 1.08
N GLY A 289 25.29 12.43 0.46
CA GLY A 289 25.39 13.82 0.01
C GLY A 289 26.18 14.03 -1.27
N VAL A 290 26.43 12.99 -2.10
CA VAL A 290 27.20 13.12 -3.35
C VAL A 290 26.64 14.19 -4.27
N ARG A 291 25.33 14.21 -4.51
CA ARG A 291 24.69 15.18 -5.39
C ARG A 291 24.73 16.58 -4.81
N SER A 292 24.43 16.73 -3.53
CA SER A 292 24.52 18.02 -2.85
C SER A 292 25.95 18.56 -2.85
N ALA A 293 26.96 17.70 -2.70
CA ALA A 293 28.38 18.07 -2.73
C ALA A 293 28.89 18.42 -4.14
N LEU A 294 28.37 17.78 -5.19
CA LEU A 294 28.75 18.05 -6.57
C LEU A 294 28.01 19.24 -7.19
N SER A 295 26.75 19.46 -6.81
CA SER A 295 25.84 20.30 -7.60
C SER A 295 25.02 21.30 -6.79
N ALA A 296 25.34 21.54 -5.52
CA ALA A 296 24.57 22.48 -4.68
C ALA A 296 24.30 23.85 -5.34
N PRO A 297 25.28 24.55 -5.95
CA PRO A 297 25.02 25.82 -6.62
C PRO A 297 24.07 25.71 -7.81
N ALA A 298 24.12 24.62 -8.58
CA ALA A 298 23.22 24.39 -9.71
C ALA A 298 21.79 24.14 -9.21
N ILE A 299 21.63 23.24 -8.24
CA ILE A 299 20.33 22.91 -7.62
C ILE A 299 19.66 24.16 -7.04
N LEU A 300 20.41 24.98 -6.29
CA LEU A 300 19.85 26.18 -5.67
C LEU A 300 19.47 27.24 -6.71
N ARG A 301 20.24 27.40 -7.79
CA ARG A 301 19.89 28.32 -8.88
C ARG A 301 18.63 27.89 -9.60
N GLU A 302 18.49 26.61 -9.91
CA GLU A 302 17.29 26.08 -10.57
C GLU A 302 16.05 26.24 -9.70
N VAL A 303 16.14 25.93 -8.40
CA VAL A 303 15.01 26.11 -7.48
C VAL A 303 14.61 27.58 -7.36
N VAL A 304 15.58 28.51 -7.37
CA VAL A 304 15.27 29.94 -7.41
C VAL A 304 14.60 30.34 -8.72
N ARG A 305 15.06 29.81 -9.87
CA ARG A 305 14.47 30.07 -11.18
C ARG A 305 13.05 29.53 -11.29
N LEU A 306 12.80 28.30 -10.84
CA LEU A 306 11.45 27.72 -10.79
C LEU A 306 10.51 28.52 -9.89
N ALA A 307 11.03 29.06 -8.79
CA ALA A 307 10.26 29.93 -7.90
C ALA A 307 9.82 31.27 -8.54
N GLU A 308 10.34 31.63 -9.71
CA GLU A 308 9.86 32.77 -10.49
C GLU A 308 8.62 32.44 -11.33
N THR A 309 8.52 31.19 -11.80
CA THR A 309 7.49 30.75 -12.72
C THR A 309 6.33 30.03 -12.03
N GLU A 310 6.59 29.39 -10.89
CA GLU A 310 5.60 28.54 -10.22
C GLU A 310 4.84 29.24 -9.08
N PRO A 311 3.57 28.86 -8.84
CA PRO A 311 2.80 29.37 -7.73
C PRO A 311 3.37 28.92 -6.37
N LEU A 312 3.02 29.68 -5.33
CA LEU A 312 3.42 29.41 -3.97
C LEU A 312 2.97 28.02 -3.51
N MET A 313 3.93 27.10 -3.30
CA MET A 313 3.64 25.80 -2.69
C MET A 313 2.99 25.95 -1.30
N PRO A 314 2.07 25.03 -0.91
CA PRO A 314 1.59 24.93 0.46
C PRO A 314 2.77 24.65 1.39
N GLY A 315 2.93 25.47 2.41
CA GLY A 315 4.11 25.43 3.28
C GLY A 315 3.84 24.67 4.58
N LYS A 316 4.82 23.89 5.04
CA LYS A 316 4.88 23.46 6.44
C LYS A 316 4.92 24.70 7.35
N LEU A 317 4.08 24.72 8.39
CA LEU A 317 3.94 25.85 9.32
C LEU A 317 5.14 26.02 10.27
N PHE A 318 6.01 25.03 10.38
CA PHE A 318 7.06 25.01 11.39
C PHE A 318 8.33 25.78 10.95
N PRO A 319 8.81 26.75 11.75
CA PRO A 319 9.94 27.58 11.37
C PRO A 319 11.28 26.86 11.62
N ARG A 320 12.04 26.54 10.57
CA ARG A 320 13.43 26.05 10.65
C ARG A 320 14.42 27.23 10.72
N TRP A 321 14.73 27.71 11.93
CA TRP A 321 15.48 28.97 12.13
C TRP A 321 16.90 28.93 11.57
N PHE A 322 17.61 27.81 11.75
CA PHE A 322 18.96 27.61 11.20
C PHE A 322 18.95 27.63 9.67
N LEU A 323 18.01 26.89 9.05
CA LEU A 323 17.84 26.88 7.59
C LEU A 323 17.50 28.28 7.05
N LYS A 324 16.69 29.06 7.79
CA LYS A 324 16.36 30.44 7.44
C LYS A 324 17.58 31.37 7.47
N ARG A 325 18.51 31.16 8.41
CA ARG A 325 19.78 31.91 8.46
C ARG A 325 20.67 31.54 7.28
N LYS A 326 20.82 30.24 6.97
CA LYS A 326 21.53 29.75 5.78
C LYS A 326 20.93 30.35 4.50
N PHE A 327 19.60 30.33 4.36
CA PHE A 327 18.89 30.91 3.22
C PHE A 327 19.10 32.43 3.10
N LYS A 328 19.07 33.18 4.21
CA LYS A 328 19.36 34.61 4.19
C LYS A 328 20.77 34.90 3.67
N ARG A 329 21.78 34.11 4.08
CA ARG A 329 23.17 34.24 3.59
C ARG A 329 23.24 33.96 2.09
N TYR A 330 22.63 32.87 1.63
CA TYR A 330 22.56 32.54 0.21
C TYR A 330 21.85 33.62 -0.61
N TRP A 331 20.66 34.04 -0.18
CA TRP A 331 19.86 35.05 -0.87
C TRP A 331 20.54 36.42 -0.94
N ALA A 332 21.35 36.79 0.07
CA ALA A 332 22.10 38.04 0.03
C ALA A 332 23.18 38.05 -1.06
N LYS A 333 23.75 36.88 -1.41
CA LYS A 333 24.82 36.75 -2.40
C LYS A 333 24.31 36.44 -3.82
N HIS A 334 23.26 35.62 -3.92
CA HIS A 334 22.79 35.07 -5.20
C HIS A 334 21.30 35.31 -5.48
N GLY A 335 20.56 35.88 -4.52
CA GLY A 335 19.13 36.12 -4.69
C GLY A 335 18.88 37.24 -5.69
N PHE A 336 18.00 36.98 -6.66
CA PHE A 336 17.45 37.96 -7.58
C PHE A 336 15.91 37.89 -7.55
N GLY A 337 15.26 38.93 -8.10
CA GLY A 337 13.80 39.00 -8.16
C GLY A 337 13.12 39.69 -6.99
N ASN A 338 11.79 39.65 -6.99
CA ASN A 338 10.94 40.43 -6.08
C ASN A 338 10.70 39.71 -4.73
N ARG A 339 9.96 40.36 -3.83
CA ARG A 339 9.59 39.78 -2.52
C ARG A 339 8.79 38.49 -2.64
N HIS A 340 8.07 38.29 -3.75
CA HIS A 340 7.30 37.08 -4.02
C HIS A 340 8.24 35.92 -4.36
N THR A 341 9.16 36.07 -5.31
CA THR A 341 10.19 35.07 -5.65
C THR A 341 10.96 34.61 -4.41
N ARG A 342 11.39 35.56 -3.57
CA ARG A 342 12.07 35.23 -2.30
C ARG A 342 11.23 34.34 -1.38
N LYS A 343 9.92 34.62 -1.28
CA LYS A 343 9.00 33.82 -0.46
C LYS A 343 8.79 32.43 -1.07
N THR A 344 8.61 32.33 -2.38
CA THR A 344 8.42 31.06 -3.09
C THR A 344 9.67 30.19 -2.99
N ALA A 345 10.86 30.75 -3.26
CA ALA A 345 12.13 30.04 -3.11
C ALA A 345 12.37 29.57 -1.67
N TRP A 346 12.04 30.42 -0.68
CA TRP A 346 12.11 30.02 0.72
C TRP A 346 11.17 28.85 1.03
N ARG A 347 9.94 28.83 0.48
CA ARG A 347 8.99 27.73 0.67
C ARG A 347 9.46 26.44 -0.01
N ALA A 348 9.99 26.54 -1.23
CA ALA A 348 10.58 25.40 -1.93
C ALA A 348 11.70 24.76 -1.10
N ILE A 349 12.62 25.58 -0.59
CA ILE A 349 13.71 25.12 0.29
C ILE A 349 13.17 24.56 1.62
N LEU A 350 12.18 25.22 2.23
CA LEU A 350 11.58 24.74 3.48
C LEU A 350 10.89 23.38 3.33
N ASN A 351 10.25 23.15 2.19
CA ASN A 351 9.62 21.87 1.83
C ASN A 351 10.62 20.84 1.28
N ASN A 352 11.91 21.19 1.19
CA ASN A 352 12.97 20.38 0.61
C ASN A 352 12.70 19.95 -0.84
N PHE A 353 12.11 20.84 -1.65
CA PHE A 353 11.90 20.59 -3.07
C PHE A 353 13.24 20.30 -3.74
N TRP A 354 13.32 19.18 -4.47
CA TRP A 354 14.55 18.66 -5.11
C TRP A 354 15.77 18.56 -4.16
N SER A 355 15.53 18.28 -2.88
CA SER A 355 16.55 18.25 -1.82
C SER A 355 17.34 19.56 -1.65
N SER A 356 16.71 20.70 -1.96
CA SER A 356 17.37 22.02 -1.90
C SER A 356 17.76 22.48 -0.50
N ALA A 357 17.16 21.95 0.57
CA ALA A 357 17.61 22.24 1.93
C ALA A 357 18.97 21.61 2.24
N ASP A 358 19.22 20.42 1.69
CA ASP A 358 20.48 19.69 1.83
C ASP A 358 21.57 20.37 0.99
N ALA A 359 21.26 20.74 -0.25
CA ALA A 359 22.14 21.56 -1.09
C ALA A 359 22.50 22.91 -0.44
N LEU A 360 21.52 23.61 0.15
CA LEU A 360 21.77 24.86 0.89
C LEU A 360 22.66 24.65 2.12
N THR A 361 22.52 23.49 2.77
CA THR A 361 23.31 23.12 3.93
C THR A 361 24.77 22.95 3.56
N VAL A 362 25.05 22.16 2.51
CA VAL A 362 26.40 21.94 1.96
C VAL A 362 27.00 23.26 1.46
N TRP A 363 26.24 24.05 0.71
CA TRP A 363 26.71 25.34 0.19
C TRP A 363 27.11 26.33 1.29
N CYS A 364 26.41 26.33 2.43
CA CYS A 364 26.72 27.25 3.54
C CYS A 364 27.91 26.82 4.39
N GLU A 365 28.27 25.54 4.36
CA GLU A 365 29.39 24.97 5.12
C GLU A 365 30.73 25.17 4.41
N GLN A 366 30.68 25.47 3.11
CA GLN A 366 31.84 25.82 2.30
C GLN A 366 31.88 27.34 2.09
N ASP A 367 33.01 27.99 2.37
CA ASP A 367 33.16 29.43 2.09
C ASP A 367 33.28 29.72 0.59
N GLU A 368 33.92 28.80 -0.14
CA GLU A 368 33.92 28.70 -1.60
C GLU A 368 33.51 27.28 -1.99
N PHE A 369 32.58 27.16 -2.92
CA PHE A 369 32.07 25.86 -3.33
C PHE A 369 33.17 25.07 -4.04
N ASN A 370 33.52 23.90 -3.49
CA ASN A 370 34.51 23.01 -4.07
C ASN A 370 33.88 21.63 -4.34
N PRO A 371 33.73 21.22 -5.61
CA PRO A 371 33.15 19.93 -5.97
C PRO A 371 34.02 18.74 -5.57
N GLU A 372 35.33 18.95 -5.31
CA GLU A 372 36.30 17.88 -5.01
C GLU A 372 35.84 16.98 -3.83
N CYS A 373 35.12 17.54 -2.86
CA CYS A 373 34.52 16.72 -1.78
C CYS A 373 33.51 15.71 -2.35
N GLY A 374 32.63 16.14 -3.25
CA GLY A 374 31.68 15.28 -3.94
C GLY A 374 32.37 14.28 -4.87
N GLU A 375 33.43 14.71 -5.58
CA GLU A 375 34.23 13.84 -6.46
C GLU A 375 34.90 12.73 -5.66
N ARG A 376 35.45 13.06 -4.48
CA ARG A 376 36.04 12.11 -3.55
C ARG A 376 35.00 11.12 -3.04
N LEU A 377 33.83 11.59 -2.62
CA LEU A 377 32.74 10.74 -2.14
C LEU A 377 32.25 9.78 -3.23
N LEU A 378 32.04 10.29 -4.44
CA LEU A 378 31.64 9.48 -5.59
C LEU A 378 32.71 8.44 -5.92
N GLY A 379 33.98 8.85 -6.00
CA GLY A 379 35.10 7.93 -6.25
C GLY A 379 35.22 6.82 -5.20
N GLU A 380 34.87 7.09 -3.93
CA GLU A 380 34.83 6.05 -2.89
C GLU A 380 33.80 4.95 -3.20
N MET A 381 32.62 5.36 -3.66
CA MET A 381 31.53 4.46 -3.98
C MET A 381 31.82 3.64 -5.23
N LEU A 382 32.42 4.28 -6.22
CA LEU A 382 32.79 3.67 -7.50
C LEU A 382 33.97 2.70 -7.40
N LEU A 383 34.66 2.59 -6.26
CA LEU A 383 35.57 1.46 -6.01
C LEU A 383 34.83 0.11 -5.93
N HIS A 384 33.55 0.13 -5.58
CA HIS A 384 32.73 -1.06 -5.38
C HIS A 384 31.33 -0.87 -5.98
N PRO A 385 31.20 -0.66 -7.31
CA PRO A 385 29.92 -0.35 -7.95
C PRO A 385 28.89 -1.47 -7.77
N GLY A 386 29.36 -2.73 -7.68
CA GLY A 386 28.53 -3.91 -7.41
C GLY A 386 27.67 -3.80 -6.15
N ARG A 387 28.13 -3.12 -5.09
CA ARG A 387 27.32 -2.94 -3.87
C ARG A 387 26.10 -2.06 -4.11
N ILE A 388 26.23 -1.06 -4.98
CA ILE A 388 25.10 -0.19 -5.37
C ILE A 388 24.17 -0.97 -6.31
N SER A 389 24.73 -1.74 -7.25
CA SER A 389 23.95 -2.61 -8.14
C SER A 389 23.11 -3.63 -7.34
N GLU A 390 23.69 -4.30 -6.35
CA GLU A 390 23.00 -5.26 -5.47
C GLU A 390 21.86 -4.61 -4.68
N GLN A 391 22.10 -3.41 -4.13
CA GLN A 391 21.06 -2.64 -3.43
C GLN A 391 19.93 -2.23 -4.37
N LEU A 392 20.26 -1.80 -5.59
CA LEU A 392 19.26 -1.46 -6.61
C LEU A 392 18.41 -2.68 -6.99
N VAL A 393 19.03 -3.84 -7.23
CA VAL A 393 18.32 -5.10 -7.50
C VAL A 393 17.41 -5.47 -6.33
N THR A 394 17.87 -5.29 -5.10
CA THR A 394 17.07 -5.55 -3.90
C THR A 394 15.83 -4.64 -3.86
N VAL A 395 15.99 -3.34 -4.13
CA VAL A 395 14.87 -2.39 -4.15
C VAL A 395 13.89 -2.74 -5.27
N ARG A 396 14.37 -3.08 -6.46
CA ARG A 396 13.54 -3.55 -7.59
C ARG A 396 12.76 -4.81 -7.18
N GLY A 397 13.42 -5.79 -6.57
CA GLY A 397 12.79 -7.03 -6.11
C GLY A 397 11.71 -6.81 -5.04
N ILE A 398 11.95 -5.94 -4.06
CA ILE A 398 10.95 -5.62 -3.02
C ILE A 398 9.70 -5.00 -3.64
N GLU A 399 9.87 -4.07 -4.57
CA GLU A 399 8.77 -3.38 -5.24
C GLU A 399 7.98 -4.36 -6.14
N THR A 400 8.66 -5.16 -6.95
CA THR A 400 8.05 -6.25 -7.75
C THR A 400 7.27 -7.23 -6.88
N LEU A 401 7.85 -7.69 -5.76
CA LEU A 401 7.15 -8.59 -4.84
C LEU A 401 5.92 -7.94 -4.18
N ALA A 402 5.96 -6.64 -3.92
CA ALA A 402 4.82 -5.91 -3.38
C ALA A 402 3.68 -5.78 -4.41
N MET A 403 4.01 -5.57 -5.69
CA MET A 403 3.05 -5.58 -6.80
C MET A 403 2.44 -6.96 -7.00
N MET A 404 3.27 -8.00 -7.03
CA MET A 404 2.82 -9.40 -7.10
C MET A 404 1.94 -9.78 -5.91
N ASP A 405 2.24 -9.32 -4.68
CA ASP A 405 1.39 -9.58 -3.52
C ASP A 405 -0.04 -9.05 -3.75
N ILE A 406 -0.20 -7.83 -4.29
CA ILE A 406 -1.53 -7.31 -4.64
C ILE A 406 -2.21 -8.18 -5.70
N LEU A 407 -1.51 -8.51 -6.78
CA LEU A 407 -2.06 -9.33 -7.87
C LEU A 407 -2.53 -10.70 -7.34
N CYS A 408 -1.65 -11.43 -6.65
CA CYS A 408 -1.96 -12.73 -6.07
C CYS A 408 -3.12 -12.64 -5.07
N TYR A 409 -3.19 -11.58 -4.25
CA TYR A 409 -4.34 -11.37 -3.36
C TYR A 409 -5.64 -11.14 -4.12
N ARG A 410 -5.61 -10.37 -5.22
CA ARG A 410 -6.79 -10.13 -6.07
C ARG A 410 -7.26 -11.43 -6.71
N GLU A 411 -6.37 -12.20 -7.33
CA GLU A 411 -6.68 -13.51 -7.93
C GLU A 411 -7.26 -14.48 -6.90
N HIS A 412 -6.58 -14.60 -5.77
CA HIS A 412 -6.98 -15.50 -4.70
C HIS A 412 -8.39 -15.18 -4.16
N VAL A 413 -8.67 -13.89 -3.94
CA VAL A 413 -10.00 -13.45 -3.51
C VAL A 413 -11.04 -13.61 -4.62
N TYR A 414 -10.68 -13.39 -5.88
CA TYR A 414 -11.57 -13.57 -7.02
C TYR A 414 -12.05 -15.02 -7.14
N HIS A 415 -11.12 -15.97 -7.14
CA HIS A 415 -11.40 -17.39 -7.29
C HIS A 415 -12.08 -17.98 -6.06
N LEU A 416 -11.54 -17.76 -4.84
CA LEU A 416 -12.19 -18.28 -3.63
C LEU A 416 -13.57 -17.67 -3.42
N GLY A 417 -13.73 -16.38 -3.74
CA GLY A 417 -15.02 -15.69 -3.70
C GLY A 417 -15.99 -16.10 -4.80
N ARG A 418 -15.55 -16.86 -5.83
CA ARG A 418 -16.35 -17.26 -7.00
C ARG A 418 -17.05 -16.07 -7.64
N TYR A 419 -16.35 -14.95 -7.80
CA TYR A 419 -16.95 -13.72 -8.31
C TYR A 419 -17.42 -13.89 -9.78
N GLU A 420 -16.72 -14.73 -10.56
CA GLU A 420 -17.12 -15.13 -11.92
C GLU A 420 -18.53 -15.71 -12.01
N GLU A 421 -18.94 -16.56 -11.04
CA GLU A 421 -20.26 -17.21 -11.02
C GLU A 421 -21.41 -16.21 -10.87
N MET A 422 -21.12 -14.98 -10.41
CA MET A 422 -22.09 -13.89 -10.27
C MET A 422 -22.09 -12.94 -11.47
N GLY A 423 -21.28 -13.23 -12.49
CA GLY A 423 -21.12 -12.39 -13.68
C GLY A 423 -20.17 -11.20 -13.49
N ASP A 424 -19.34 -11.19 -12.44
CA ASP A 424 -18.29 -10.19 -12.31
C ASP A 424 -17.13 -10.54 -13.26
N ASP A 425 -16.87 -9.68 -14.25
CA ASP A 425 -15.67 -9.74 -15.08
C ASP A 425 -14.52 -9.02 -14.36
N ALA A 426 -13.42 -9.73 -14.15
CA ALA A 426 -12.26 -9.16 -13.50
C ALA A 426 -11.45 -8.25 -14.43
N GLY A 427 -11.51 -8.50 -15.75
CA GLY A 427 -10.80 -7.73 -16.78
C GLY A 427 -9.34 -7.42 -16.40
N GLU A 428 -8.97 -6.15 -16.51
CA GLU A 428 -7.63 -5.63 -16.21
C GLU A 428 -7.24 -5.71 -14.72
N LEU A 429 -8.18 -5.98 -13.80
CA LEU A 429 -7.89 -6.00 -12.36
C LEU A 429 -6.99 -7.18 -11.94
N LEU A 430 -6.92 -8.22 -12.78
CA LEU A 430 -6.07 -9.40 -12.61
C LEU A 430 -4.93 -9.45 -13.65
N SER A 431 -4.64 -8.35 -14.33
CA SER A 431 -3.51 -8.23 -15.24
C SER A 431 -2.57 -7.15 -14.72
N TRP A 432 -1.35 -7.54 -14.36
CA TRP A 432 -0.22 -6.62 -14.22
C TRP A 432 0.71 -6.92 -15.38
#